data_AF-A0A1F2V3M5-F1
#
_entry.id   AF-A0A1F2V3M5-F1
#
_cell.length_a   1.000
_cell.length_b   1.000
_cell.length_c   1.000
_cell.angle_alpha   90.00
_cell.angle_beta   90.00
_cell.angle_gamma   90.00
#
_symmetry.space_group_name_H-M   'P 1'
#
loop_
_entity.id
_entity.type
_entity.pdbx_description
1 polymer ?
#
loop_
_entity_poly.entity_id
_entity_poly.type
_entity_poly.pdbx_seq_one_letter_code
_entity_poly.pdbx_strand_id
1 'polypeptide(L)' 'MKEPIYVALTCPNCGNTRNFLVKTLQMHVVHLDDARVEVSEESKPGVIEVLCDECETAMNFEEVEDTIRREVLLTLGAR' A
#
# COMPACT_ATOMS: atom_id res chain seq x y z
N MET A 1 11.12 4.80 30.60
CA MET A 1 11.04 5.05 29.15
C MET A 1 11.09 3.69 28.47
N LYS A 2 10.04 3.30 27.74
CA LYS A 2 10.13 2.18 26.79
C LYS A 2 10.55 2.81 25.47
N GLU A 3 11.67 2.36 24.90
CA GLU A 3 12.05 2.74 23.54
C GLU A 3 10.95 2.27 22.57
N PRO A 4 10.60 3.07 21.55
CA PRO A 4 9.69 2.61 20.51
C PRO A 4 10.36 1.43 19.78
N ILE A 5 9.75 0.25 19.87
CA ILE A 5 10.22 -0.92 19.13
C ILE A 5 9.74 -0.72 17.68
N TYR A 6 10.64 -0.32 16.79
CA TYR A 6 10.35 -0.30 15.36
C TYR A 6 10.26 -1.74 14.87
N VAL A 7 9.11 -2.13 14.31
CA VAL A 7 8.86 -3.48 13.84
C VAL A 7 9.20 -3.55 12.35
N ALA A 8 10.20 -4.35 11.99
CA ALA A 8 10.38 -4.77 10.61
C ALA A 8 9.10 -5.47 10.13
N LEU A 9 8.64 -5.20 8.91
CA LEU A 9 7.36 -5.71 8.39
C LEU A 9 7.29 -7.24 8.51
N THR A 10 6.61 -7.72 9.56
CA THR A 10 6.53 -9.12 9.96
C THR A 10 5.10 -9.44 10.31
N CYS A 11 4.52 -10.45 9.66
CA CYS A 11 3.15 -10.86 9.93
C CYS A 11 3.04 -11.37 11.38
N PRO A 12 2.16 -10.77 12.22
CA PRO A 12 2.02 -11.19 13.61
C PRO A 12 1.33 -12.57 13.74
N ASN A 13 0.67 -13.03 12.69
CA ASN A 13 -0.08 -14.28 12.70
C ASN A 13 0.75 -15.50 12.26
N CYS A 14 1.55 -15.40 11.19
CA CYS A 14 2.34 -16.52 10.67
C CYS A 14 3.86 -16.31 10.69
N GLY A 15 4.34 -15.12 11.03
CA GLY A 15 5.77 -14.81 11.08
C GLY A 15 6.43 -14.55 9.73
N ASN A 16 5.68 -14.47 8.63
CA ASN A 16 6.20 -14.09 7.31
C ASN A 16 6.85 -12.70 7.35
N THR A 17 8.01 -12.59 6.71
CA THR A 17 8.85 -11.37 6.65
C THR A 17 9.28 -10.99 5.23
N ARG A 18 8.77 -11.70 4.21
CA ARG A 18 9.30 -11.60 2.84
C ARG A 18 8.34 -10.92 1.89
N ASN A 19 7.15 -11.49 1.75
CA ASN A 19 6.20 -11.10 0.71
C ASN A 19 4.93 -10.55 1.35
N PHE A 20 4.42 -9.46 0.80
CA PHE A 20 3.19 -8.85 1.27
C PHE A 20 2.37 -8.40 0.06
N LEU A 21 1.05 -8.54 0.15
CA LEU A 21 0.14 -8.02 -0.84
C LEU A 21 -0.15 -6.56 -0.49
N VAL A 22 0.00 -5.65 -1.44
CA VAL A 22 -0.37 -4.25 -1.25
C VAL A 22 -1.53 -3.92 -2.18
N LYS A 23 -2.66 -3.51 -1.60
CA LYS A 23 -3.79 -2.99 -2.36
C LYS A 23 -3.64 -1.49 -2.50
N THR A 24 -3.56 -1.05 -3.74
CA THR A 24 -3.58 0.37 -4.09
C THR A 24 -4.91 0.73 -4.73
N LEU A 25 -5.30 1.99 -4.60
CA LEU A 25 -6.42 2.57 -5.34
C LEU A 25 -5.90 3.72 -6.17
N GLN A 26 -6.32 3.74 -7.42
CA GLN A 26 -6.07 4.83 -8.33
C GLN A 26 -7.41 5.30 -8.90
N MET A 27 -7.61 6.61 -8.93
CA MET A 27 -8.83 7.22 -9.42
C MET A 27 -8.58 7.87 -10.77
N HIS A 28 -9.54 7.72 -11.68
CA HIS A 28 -9.51 8.33 -13.00
C HIS A 28 -10.78 9.14 -13.21
N VAL A 29 -10.65 10.34 -13.78
CA VAL A 29 -11.78 11.09 -14.30
C VAL A 29 -11.93 10.74 -15.77
N VAL A 30 -13.10 10.20 -16.14
CA VAL A 30 -13.42 9.83 -17.52
C VAL A 30 -14.45 10.79 -18.11
N HIS A 31 -14.20 11.24 -19.32
CA HIS A 31 -15.14 11.99 -20.13
C HIS A 31 -15.77 11.05 -21.18
N LEU A 32 -17.10 11.10 -21.29
CA LEU A 32 -17.88 10.32 -22.25
C LEU A 32 -18.44 11.28 -23.30
N ASP A 33 -18.08 11.07 -24.56
CA ASP A 33 -18.62 11.79 -25.72
C ASP A 33 -19.05 10.81 -26.81
N ASP A 34 -20.36 10.66 -26.98
CA ASP A 34 -21.02 9.61 -27.79
C ASP A 34 -20.44 8.19 -27.53
N ALA A 35 -19.58 7.71 -28.45
CA ALA A 35 -18.96 6.39 -28.41
C ALA A 35 -17.49 6.42 -27.98
N ARG A 36 -16.97 7.59 -27.55
CA ARG A 36 -15.59 7.79 -27.12
C ARG A 36 -15.52 7.94 -25.60
N VAL A 37 -14.50 7.31 -25.02
CA VAL A 37 -14.14 7.42 -23.61
C VAL A 37 -12.74 7.98 -23.55
N GLU A 38 -12.58 9.14 -22.92
CA GLU A 38 -11.28 9.79 -22.74
C GLU A 38 -10.97 9.90 -21.24
N VAL A 39 -9.72 9.64 -20.84
CA VAL A 39 -9.26 9.86 -19.47
C VAL A 39 -8.71 11.29 -19.39
N SER A 40 -9.32 12.13 -18.57
CA SER A 40 -8.97 13.55 -18.45
C SER A 40 -7.97 13.80 -17.32
N GLU A 41 -8.08 13.02 -16.24
CA GLU A 41 -7.19 13.12 -15.08
C GLU A 41 -6.96 11.72 -14.48
N GLU A 42 -5.75 11.52 -13.98
CA GLU A 42 -5.32 10.30 -13.30
C GLU A 42 -4.68 10.69 -11.97
N SER A 43 -5.24 10.18 -10.87
CA SER A 43 -4.60 10.32 -9.57
C SER A 43 -3.35 9.46 -9.51
N LYS A 44 -2.41 9.79 -8.64
CA LYS A 44 -1.42 8.80 -8.24
C LYS A 44 -2.11 7.64 -7.51
N PRO A 45 -1.55 6.43 -7.56
CA PRO A 45 -2.02 5.33 -6.73
C PRO A 45 -1.77 5.67 -5.25
N GLY A 46 -2.80 5.53 -4.41
CA GLY A 46 -2.67 5.56 -2.95
C GLY A 46 -2.63 4.14 -2.38
N VAL A 47 -1.82 3.89 -1.35
CA VAL A 47 -1.86 2.61 -0.61
C VAL A 47 -3.05 2.62 0.34
N ILE A 48 -3.90 1.60 0.25
CA ILE A 48 -5.08 1.46 1.13
C ILE A 48 -4.87 0.36 2.16
N GLU A 49 -4.27 -0.76 1.78
CA GLU A 49 -4.16 -1.93 2.66
C GLU A 49 -2.90 -2.74 2.34
N VAL A 50 -2.25 -3.25 3.38
CA VAL A 50 -1.15 -4.21 3.28
C VAL A 50 -1.56 -5.50 3.97
N LEU A 51 -1.43 -6.63 3.29
CA LEU A 51 -1.78 -7.96 3.79
C LEU A 51 -0.56 -8.88 3.75
N CYS A 52 -0.48 -9.82 4.68
CA CYS A 52 0.40 -10.98 4.53
C CYS A 52 -0.04 -11.81 3.32
N ASP A 53 0.89 -12.22 2.46
CA ASP A 53 0.55 -13.07 1.30
C ASP A 53 0.21 -14.52 1.71
N GLU A 54 0.80 -15.03 2.78
CA GLU A 54 0.57 -16.41 3.22
C GLU A 54 -0.78 -16.64 3.91
N CYS A 55 -1.22 -15.71 4.76
CA CYS A 55 -2.39 -15.90 5.62
C CYS A 55 -3.39 -14.74 5.58
N GLU A 56 -3.22 -13.81 4.64
CA GLU A 56 -4.11 -12.67 4.39
C GLU A 56 -4.34 -11.75 5.61
N THR A 57 -3.53 -11.88 6.66
CA THR A 57 -3.62 -11.03 7.86
C THR A 57 -3.30 -9.59 7.48
N ALA A 58 -4.20 -8.68 7.83
CA ALA A 58 -3.99 -7.25 7.64
C ALA A 58 -2.84 -6.75 8.52
N MET A 59 -1.90 -6.05 7.90
CA MET A 59 -0.74 -5.44 8.54
C MET A 59 -1.10 -4.03 8.98
N ASN A 60 -0.71 -3.64 10.19
CA ASN A 60 -0.78 -2.25 10.60
C ASN A 60 0.37 -1.46 9.94
N PHE A 61 0.14 -1.04 8.70
CA PHE A 61 1.17 -0.37 7.91
C PHE A 61 1.61 0.96 8.52
N GLU A 62 0.80 1.60 9.37
CA GLU A 62 1.17 2.85 10.04
C GLU A 62 2.23 2.65 11.14
N GLU A 63 2.29 1.47 11.76
CA GLU A 63 3.23 1.14 12.85
C GLU A 63 4.57 0.56 12.34
N VAL A 64 4.67 0.32 11.03
CA VAL A 64 5.91 -0.13 10.38
C VAL A 64 6.95 0.99 10.41
N GLU A 65 8.23 0.63 10.46
CA GLU A 65 9.32 1.62 10.42
C GLU A 65 9.18 2.61 9.24
N ASP A 66 9.30 3.90 9.53
CA ASP A 66 9.14 5.01 8.56
C ASP A 66 9.95 4.83 7.28
N THR A 67 11.17 4.30 7.41
CA THR A 67 12.07 4.04 6.28
C THR A 67 11.44 3.01 5.33
N ILE A 68 10.97 1.88 5.87
CA ILE A 68 10.30 0.81 5.12
C ILE A 68 8.99 1.33 4.52
N ARG A 69 8.18 2.04 5.31
CA ARG A 69 6.91 2.63 4.83
C ARG A 69 7.15 3.54 3.63
N ARG A 70 8.15 4.42 3.74
CA ARG A 70 8.55 5.32 2.66
C ARG A 70 8.96 4.52 1.44
N GLU A 71 9.88 3.58 1.55
CA GLU A 71 10.36 2.78 0.42
C GLU A 71 9.21 2.04 -0.29
N VAL A 72 8.29 1.43 0.45
CA VAL A 72 7.08 0.80 -0.12
C VAL A 72 6.26 1.81 -0.92
N LEU A 73 5.97 2.99 -0.36
CA LEU A 73 5.26 4.06 -1.07
C LEU A 73 6.02 4.53 -2.31
N LEU A 74 7.35 4.64 -2.25
CA LEU A 74 8.20 5.03 -3.39
C LEU A 74 8.12 3.99 -4.52
N THR A 75 8.24 2.71 -4.20
CA THR A 75 8.20 1.60 -5.16
C THR A 75 6.83 1.51 -5.84
N LEU A 76 5.74 1.81 -5.13
CA LEU A 76 4.38 1.79 -5.65
C LEU A 76 3.97 3.08 -6.39
N GLY A 77 4.83 4.09 -6.45
CA GLY A 77 4.49 5.40 -7.05
C GLY A 77 3.53 6.24 -6.20
N ALA A 78 3.29 5.85 -4.95
CA ALA A 78 2.34 6.43 -4.00
C ALA A 78 2.97 7.54 -3.13
N ARG A 79 3.57 8.56 -3.76
CA ARG A 79 4.23 9.71 -3.09
C ARG A 79 3.33 10.92 -2.92
#